data_AF-A0A9D0Z3N8-F1
#
_entry.id   AF-A0A9D0Z3N8-F1
#
_cell.length_a   1.000
_cell.length_b   1.000
_cell.length_c   1.000
_cell.angle_alpha   90.00
_cell.angle_beta   90.00
_cell.angle_gamma   90.00
#
_symmetry.space_group_name_H-M   'P 1'
#
loop_
_entity.id
_entity.type
_entity.pdbx_description
1 polymer ?
#
loop_
_entity_poly.entity_id
_entity_poly.type
_entity_poly.pdbx_seq_one_letter_code
_entity_poly.pdbx_strand_id
1 'polypeptide(L)'
;MMPICGTDCCSRCPKRESCGGCEKVNGHPFGGTCIAAECIRKEGMEAFQVLKRTLMVEINALNIPGLQVNDLYLLSGEYVNLKYPLPNGKTVQLLDDRKVYLGNQVEIAGSDRCYGVVADEAYLLVSTYGCGGSQPEILLYKSRK
;
A
#
# COMPACT_ATOMS: atom_id res chain seq x y z
N MET A 1 -18.86 9.71 -10.04
CA MET A 1 -17.48 10.26 -10.04
C MET A 1 -16.60 9.21 -10.65
N MET A 2 -15.91 9.48 -11.76
CA MET A 2 -14.98 8.52 -12.32
C MET A 2 -13.64 8.61 -11.57
N PRO A 3 -13.04 7.49 -11.20
CA PRO A 3 -11.72 7.47 -10.59
C PRO A 3 -10.65 7.68 -11.67
N ILE A 4 -9.61 8.48 -11.38
CA ILE A 4 -8.48 8.75 -12.30
C ILE A 4 -7.85 7.44 -12.82
N CYS A 5 -7.77 6.41 -11.96
CA CYS A 5 -7.19 5.12 -12.28
C CYS A 5 -8.17 4.09 -12.83
N GLY A 6 -9.43 4.45 -13.08
CA GLY A 6 -10.47 3.51 -13.53
C GLY A 6 -10.87 2.44 -12.52
N THR A 7 -10.29 2.44 -11.30
CA THR A 7 -10.62 1.49 -10.24
C THR A 7 -11.80 1.99 -9.44
N ASP A 8 -12.87 1.20 -9.31
CA ASP A 8 -14.03 1.54 -8.49
C ASP A 8 -13.73 1.49 -6.99
N CYS A 9 -12.93 2.44 -6.50
CA CYS A 9 -12.62 2.62 -5.11
C CYS A 9 -13.67 3.45 -4.36
N CYS A 10 -14.68 4.00 -5.05
CA CYS A 10 -15.60 4.99 -4.50
C CYS A 10 -17.02 4.46 -4.23
N SER A 11 -17.46 3.38 -4.89
CA SER A 11 -18.84 2.91 -4.77
C SER A 11 -19.22 2.39 -3.38
N ARG A 12 -18.27 1.81 -2.65
CA ARG A 12 -18.49 1.20 -1.32
C ARG A 12 -17.52 1.68 -0.24
N CYS A 13 -16.80 2.77 -0.48
CA CYS A 13 -15.81 3.25 0.48
C CYS A 13 -16.47 4.00 1.65
N PRO A 14 -16.31 3.55 2.90
CA PRO A 14 -16.89 4.23 4.06
C PRO A 14 -16.26 5.61 4.31
N LYS A 15 -15.07 5.86 3.74
CA LYS A 15 -14.34 7.12 3.87
C LYS A 15 -14.52 8.07 2.67
N ARG A 16 -15.57 7.88 1.87
CA ARG A 16 -15.80 8.67 0.65
C ARG A 16 -15.90 10.18 0.94
N GLU A 17 -16.53 10.56 2.05
CA GLU A 17 -16.71 11.97 2.42
C GLU A 17 -15.38 12.65 2.78
N SER A 18 -14.53 11.98 3.57
CA SER A 18 -13.21 12.51 3.95
C SER A 18 -12.16 12.39 2.83
N CYS A 19 -12.35 11.48 1.89
CA CYS A 19 -11.47 11.30 0.73
C CYS A 19 -11.49 12.53 -0.21
N GLY A 20 -12.61 13.24 -0.31
CA GLY A 20 -12.80 14.38 -1.21
C GLY A 20 -12.97 13.98 -2.70
N GLY A 21 -12.52 12.78 -3.09
CA GLY A 21 -12.73 12.19 -4.42
C GLY A 21 -11.68 12.62 -5.45
N CYS A 22 -11.07 11.65 -6.14
CA CYS A 22 -9.83 11.82 -6.90
C CYS A 22 -9.81 13.03 -7.85
N GLU A 23 -10.88 13.28 -8.62
CA GLU A 23 -10.95 14.43 -9.53
C GLU A 23 -10.99 15.76 -8.78
N LYS A 24 -11.83 15.87 -7.75
CA LYS A 24 -12.04 17.10 -6.98
C LYS A 24 -10.80 17.51 -6.19
N VAL A 25 -10.07 16.54 -5.66
CA VAL A 25 -8.83 16.79 -4.90
C VAL A 25 -7.57 16.61 -5.75
N ASN A 26 -7.69 16.56 -7.08
CA ASN A 26 -6.57 16.45 -8.00
C ASN A 26 -5.58 15.32 -7.66
N GLY A 27 -6.10 14.13 -7.30
CA GLY A 27 -5.28 12.99 -6.93
C GLY A 27 -4.72 13.01 -5.51
N HIS A 28 -5.17 13.94 -4.66
CA HIS A 28 -4.74 14.07 -3.27
C HIS A 28 -5.82 13.65 -2.24
N PRO A 29 -6.27 12.38 -2.23
CA PRO A 29 -7.25 11.93 -1.26
C PRO A 29 -6.73 12.10 0.17
N PHE A 30 -7.61 12.47 1.11
CA PHE A 30 -7.27 12.70 2.52
C PHE A 30 -6.18 13.79 2.74
N GLY A 31 -5.88 14.60 1.72
CA GLY A 31 -4.81 15.60 1.76
C GLY A 31 -3.40 15.04 1.58
N GLY A 32 -3.23 13.73 1.33
CA GLY A 32 -1.94 13.12 0.97
C GLY A 32 -1.87 12.83 -0.52
N THR A 33 -0.89 12.05 -0.98
CA THR A 33 -0.73 11.67 -2.40
C THR A 33 -1.27 10.29 -2.68
N CYS A 34 -1.91 10.09 -3.83
CA CYS A 34 -2.22 8.76 -4.36
C CYS A 34 -1.20 8.33 -5.41
N ILE A 35 -0.53 7.19 -5.20
CA ILE A 35 0.47 6.66 -6.14
C ILE A 35 -0.08 6.50 -7.57
N ALA A 36 -1.31 6.02 -7.72
CA ALA A 36 -1.92 5.86 -9.04
C ALA A 36 -2.20 7.21 -9.69
N ALA A 37 -2.78 8.15 -8.95
CA ALA A 37 -3.11 9.46 -9.51
C ALA A 37 -1.86 10.24 -9.92
N GLU A 38 -0.79 10.18 -9.10
CA GLU A 38 0.50 10.80 -9.41
C GLU A 38 1.13 10.20 -10.66
N CYS A 39 1.23 8.87 -10.74
CA CYS A 39 1.82 8.18 -11.88
C CYS A 39 1.03 8.43 -13.17
N ILE A 40 -0.29 8.31 -13.13
CA ILE A 40 -1.16 8.51 -14.30
C ILE A 40 -1.10 9.95 -14.79
N ARG A 41 -1.07 10.92 -13.87
CA ARG A 41 -0.98 12.33 -14.24
C ARG A 41 0.36 12.68 -14.88
N LYS A 42 1.45 12.07 -14.44
CA LYS A 42 2.80 12.32 -14.98
C LYS A 42 3.07 11.60 -16.29
N GLU A 43 2.69 10.33 -16.37
CA GLU A 43 3.18 9.40 -17.41
C GLU A 43 2.06 8.55 -18.05
N GLY A 44 0.81 8.72 -17.63
CA GLY A 44 -0.35 8.04 -18.22
C GLY A 44 -0.65 6.66 -17.61
N MET A 45 -1.76 6.07 -18.07
CA MET A 45 -2.29 4.82 -17.53
C MET A 45 -1.38 3.61 -17.78
N GLU A 46 -0.70 3.58 -18.93
CA GLU A 46 0.25 2.50 -19.26
C GLU A 46 1.44 2.49 -18.29
N ALA A 47 1.97 3.66 -17.93
CA ALA A 47 3.05 3.79 -16.96
C ALA A 47 2.63 3.27 -15.57
N PHE A 48 1.40 3.53 -15.15
CA PHE A 48 0.87 2.98 -13.89
C PHE A 48 0.80 1.44 -13.91
N GLN A 49 0.39 0.84 -15.04
CA GLN A 49 0.38 -0.61 -15.19
C GLN A 49 1.80 -1.20 -15.17
N VAL A 50 2.77 -0.52 -15.78
CA VAL A 50 4.20 -0.88 -15.70
C VAL A 50 4.69 -0.79 -14.26
N LEU A 51 4.46 0.33 -13.56
CA LEU A 51 4.82 0.53 -12.16
C LEU A 51 4.29 -0.60 -11.27
N LYS A 52 3.01 -0.95 -11.42
CA LYS A 52 2.37 -2.03 -10.67
C LYS A 52 3.03 -3.39 -10.92
N ARG A 53 3.35 -3.72 -12.18
CA ARG A 53 4.08 -4.96 -12.52
C ARG A 53 5.51 -4.96 -11.97
N THR A 54 6.23 -3.87 -12.12
CA THR A 54 7.59 -3.70 -11.61
C THR A 54 7.63 -3.91 -10.10
N LEU A 55 6.69 -3.32 -9.36
CA LEU A 55 6.55 -3.54 -7.92
C LEU A 55 6.35 -5.01 -7.55
N MET A 56 5.48 -5.72 -8.25
CA MET A 56 5.27 -7.15 -7.98
C MET A 56 6.55 -7.97 -8.23
N VAL A 57 7.27 -7.69 -9.31
CA VAL A 57 8.56 -8.33 -9.60
C VAL A 57 9.58 -8.03 -8.51
N GLU A 58 9.72 -6.76 -8.10
CA GLU A 58 10.63 -6.35 -7.02
C GLU A 58 10.30 -7.03 -5.68
N ILE A 59 9.02 -7.15 -5.34
CA ILE A 59 8.58 -7.80 -4.10
C ILE A 59 8.88 -9.29 -4.14
N ASN A 60 8.51 -9.98 -5.22
CA ASN A 60 8.73 -11.43 -5.35
C ASN A 60 10.23 -11.75 -5.42
N ALA A 61 11.05 -10.85 -5.97
CA ALA A 61 12.51 -10.98 -6.00
C ALA A 61 13.17 -10.84 -4.60
N LEU A 62 12.43 -10.44 -3.55
CA LEU A 62 12.94 -10.49 -2.18
C LEU A 62 13.14 -11.93 -1.67
N ASN A 63 12.55 -12.92 -2.35
CA ASN A 63 12.65 -14.35 -2.00
C ASN A 63 12.28 -14.65 -0.54
N ILE A 64 11.28 -13.95 0.00
CA ILE A 64 10.74 -14.21 1.34
C ILE A 64 9.93 -15.52 1.27
N PRO A 65 10.26 -16.55 2.07
CA PRO A 65 9.59 -17.85 1.99
C PRO A 65 8.07 -17.76 2.16
N GLY A 66 7.31 -18.30 1.20
CA GLY A 66 5.85 -18.30 1.23
C GLY A 66 5.19 -16.97 0.86
N LEU A 67 5.95 -15.91 0.56
CA LEU A 67 5.41 -14.65 0.05
C LEU A 67 5.39 -14.68 -1.49
N GLN A 68 4.19 -14.68 -2.06
CA GLN A 68 3.97 -14.54 -3.50
C GLN A 68 2.89 -13.49 -3.74
N VAL A 69 3.23 -12.43 -4.46
CA VAL A 69 2.32 -11.33 -4.79
C VAL A 69 1.92 -11.41 -6.25
N ASN A 70 0.62 -11.63 -6.50
CA ASN A 70 0.05 -11.75 -7.84
C ASN A 70 -0.74 -10.51 -8.26
N ASP A 71 -1.08 -9.64 -7.31
CA ASP A 71 -1.77 -8.38 -7.56
C ASP A 71 -1.44 -7.35 -6.47
N LEU A 72 -1.69 -6.07 -6.77
CA LEU A 72 -1.55 -4.96 -5.82
C LEU A 72 -2.78 -4.05 -5.90
N TYR A 73 -3.27 -3.66 -4.74
CA TYR A 73 -4.46 -2.82 -4.58
C TYR A 73 -4.10 -1.45 -4.04
N LEU A 74 -4.96 -0.47 -4.31
CA LEU A 74 -4.82 0.86 -3.73
C LEU A 74 -5.33 0.85 -2.30
N LEU A 75 -4.41 1.01 -1.34
CA LEU A 75 -4.69 0.94 0.09
C LEU A 75 -4.46 2.30 0.75
N SER A 76 -5.40 2.72 1.60
CA SER A 76 -5.25 3.93 2.42
C SER A 76 -4.15 3.72 3.44
N GLY A 77 -3.23 4.70 3.54
CA GLY A 77 -2.14 4.74 4.51
C GLY A 77 -2.64 4.52 5.92
N GLU A 78 -3.72 5.19 6.33
CA GLU A 78 -4.30 5.04 7.66
C GLU A 78 -4.66 3.58 8.02
N TYR A 79 -5.00 2.75 7.04
CA TYR A 79 -5.31 1.34 7.25
C TYR A 79 -4.06 0.45 7.35
N VAL A 80 -3.02 0.78 6.57
CA VAL A 80 -1.83 -0.08 6.44
C VAL A 80 -0.61 0.43 7.22
N ASN A 81 -0.68 1.62 7.79
CA ASN A 81 0.39 2.24 8.57
C ASN A 81 0.38 1.74 10.02
N LEU A 82 0.68 0.45 10.18
CA LEU A 82 0.69 -0.20 11.48
C LEU A 82 1.78 0.37 12.39
N LYS A 83 1.56 0.19 13.70
CA LYS A 83 2.45 0.64 14.76
C LYS A 83 3.42 -0.50 15.12
N TYR A 84 4.62 -0.46 14.56
CA TYR A 84 5.62 -1.53 14.71
C TYR A 84 6.45 -1.36 15.98
N PRO A 85 6.44 -2.34 16.91
CA PRO A 85 7.33 -2.35 18.06
C PRO A 85 8.79 -2.60 17.63
N LEU A 86 9.72 -1.87 18.23
CA LEU A 86 11.16 -2.00 18.01
C LEU A 86 11.86 -2.57 19.26
N PRO A 87 13.03 -3.22 19.11
CA PRO A 87 13.76 -3.80 20.25
C PRO A 87 14.15 -2.81 21.35
N ASN A 88 14.24 -1.51 21.02
CA ASN A 88 14.52 -0.45 21.99
C ASN A 88 13.28 0.00 22.80
N GLY A 89 12.17 -0.74 22.71
CA GLY A 89 10.92 -0.46 23.41
C GLY A 89 10.08 0.67 22.80
N LYS A 90 10.53 1.28 21.69
CA LYS A 90 9.75 2.29 20.97
C LYS A 90 8.83 1.64 19.94
N THR A 91 7.88 2.43 19.47
CA THR A 91 6.98 2.06 18.38
C THR A 91 7.13 3.05 17.24
N VAL A 92 7.11 2.57 16.00
CA VAL A 92 7.27 3.40 14.81
C VAL A 92 6.14 3.15 13.80
N GLN A 93 5.73 4.22 13.11
CA GLN A 93 4.94 4.18 11.88
C GLN A 93 5.85 4.62 10.74
N LEU A 94 5.87 3.86 9.66
CA LEU A 94 6.81 4.06 8.54
C LEU A 94 6.17 4.70 7.31
N LEU A 95 4.84 4.79 7.30
CA LEU A 95 4.03 5.33 6.21
C LEU A 95 3.34 6.63 6.65
N ASP A 96 2.65 7.30 5.72
CA ASP A 96 1.82 8.48 5.99
C ASP A 96 0.34 8.09 5.87
N ASP A 97 -0.43 8.33 6.92
CA ASP A 97 -1.85 7.98 6.99
C ASP A 97 -2.69 8.61 5.88
N ARG A 98 -2.24 9.76 5.37
CA ARG A 98 -2.95 10.54 4.35
C ARG A 98 -2.67 10.03 2.94
N LYS A 99 -1.65 9.20 2.73
CA LYS A 99 -1.28 8.70 1.39
C LYS A 99 -2.12 7.48 0.99
N VAL A 100 -2.14 7.20 -0.31
CA VAL A 100 -2.65 5.95 -0.87
C VAL A 100 -1.51 5.21 -1.57
N TYR A 101 -1.31 3.96 -1.15
CA TYR A 101 -0.20 3.09 -1.54
C TYR A 101 -0.68 1.96 -2.45
N LEU A 102 0.25 1.29 -3.13
CA LEU A 102 0.00 -0.04 -3.67
C LEU A 102 0.36 -1.08 -2.62
N GLY A 103 -0.51 -2.05 -2.37
CA GLY A 103 -0.24 -3.09 -1.39
C GLY A 103 -1.15 -4.30 -1.51
N ASN A 104 -0.86 -5.33 -0.71
CA ASN A 104 -1.65 -6.55 -0.65
C ASN A 104 -1.45 -7.25 0.70
N GLN A 105 -2.40 -8.09 1.08
CA GLN A 105 -2.26 -9.07 2.14
C GLN A 105 -2.08 -10.45 1.52
N VAL A 106 -1.10 -11.22 2.00
CA VAL A 106 -0.89 -12.61 1.59
C VAL A 106 -0.98 -13.50 2.83
N GLU A 107 -1.91 -14.45 2.81
CA GLU A 107 -2.09 -15.40 3.90
C GLU A 107 -0.89 -16.35 4.02
N ILE A 108 -0.53 -16.70 5.25
CA ILE A 108 0.51 -17.68 5.53
C ILE A 108 -0.17 -19.00 5.87
N ALA A 109 0.04 -20.03 5.04
CA ALA A 109 -0.61 -21.32 5.21
C ALA A 109 -0.32 -21.92 6.61
N GLY A 110 -1.38 -22.25 7.34
CA GLY A 110 -1.28 -22.83 8.69
C GLY A 110 -0.92 -21.84 9.80
N SER A 111 -0.98 -20.53 9.54
CA SER A 111 -0.75 -19.47 10.53
C SER A 111 -1.97 -18.56 10.66
N ASP A 112 -2.14 -17.97 11.85
CA ASP A 112 -3.06 -16.86 12.12
C ASP A 112 -2.50 -15.49 11.68
N ARG A 113 -1.28 -15.49 11.13
CA ARG A 113 -0.60 -14.30 10.63
C ARG A 113 -0.68 -14.22 9.11
N CYS A 114 -0.57 -13.00 8.61
CA CYS A 114 -0.47 -12.69 7.19
C CYS A 114 0.78 -11.86 6.92
N TYR A 115 1.27 -11.93 5.69
CA TYR A 115 2.15 -10.90 5.16
C TYR A 115 1.35 -9.66 4.76
N GLY A 116 1.89 -8.49 5.07
CA GLY A 116 1.48 -7.21 4.50
C GLY A 116 2.58 -6.65 3.62
N VAL A 117 2.25 -6.36 2.36
CA VAL A 117 3.13 -5.64 1.43
C VAL A 117 2.56 -4.27 1.12
N VAL A 118 3.39 -3.23 1.23
CA VAL A 118 3.01 -1.85 0.94
C VAL A 118 4.16 -1.14 0.24
N ALA A 119 3.87 -0.44 -0.86
CA ALA A 119 4.86 0.28 -1.63
C ALA A 119 4.32 1.58 -2.23
N ASP A 120 5.22 2.56 -2.35
CA ASP A 120 5.05 3.74 -3.20
C ASP A 120 6.23 3.87 -4.18
N GLU A 121 6.39 5.02 -4.84
CA GLU A 121 7.52 5.27 -5.75
C GLU A 121 8.90 5.22 -5.07
N ALA A 122 8.96 5.41 -3.74
CA ALA A 122 10.20 5.63 -3.00
C ALA A 122 10.53 4.50 -2.04
N TYR A 123 9.55 3.78 -1.51
CA TYR A 123 9.75 2.78 -0.47
C TYR A 123 8.95 1.50 -0.71
N LEU A 124 9.50 0.40 -0.19
CA LEU A 124 8.84 -0.89 -0.08
C LEU A 124 8.91 -1.38 1.38
N LEU A 125 7.76 -1.76 1.91
CA LEU A 125 7.57 -2.33 3.24
C LEU A 125 6.98 -3.73 3.11
N VAL A 126 7.62 -4.71 3.73
CA VAL A 126 7.07 -6.05 3.96
C VAL A 126 7.02 -6.29 5.47
N SER A 127 5.88 -6.76 5.95
CA SER A 127 5.63 -7.03 7.35
C SER A 127 4.84 -8.32 7.56
N THR A 128 4.81 -8.84 8.78
CA THR A 128 3.79 -9.79 9.21
C THR A 128 2.91 -9.17 10.28
N TYR A 129 1.67 -9.64 10.40
CA TYR A 129 0.76 -9.24 11.48
C TYR A 129 -0.30 -10.32 11.69
N GLY A 130 -0.87 -10.39 12.90
CA GLY A 130 -2.03 -11.21 13.22
C GLY A 130 -3.36 -10.55 12.84
N CYS A 131 -4.47 -11.20 13.19
CA CYS A 131 -5.83 -10.72 12.93
C CYS A 131 -6.00 -9.21 13.20
N GLY A 132 -6.56 -8.49 12.22
CA GLY A 132 -6.81 -7.05 12.32
C GLY A 132 -5.56 -6.16 12.36
N GLY A 133 -4.39 -6.65 11.92
CA GLY A 133 -3.14 -5.88 11.96
C GLY A 133 -2.45 -5.89 13.33
N SER A 134 -2.81 -6.85 14.20
CA SER A 134 -2.25 -6.98 15.54
C SER A 134 -0.83 -7.52 15.52
N GLN A 135 -0.05 -7.18 16.56
CA GLN A 135 1.35 -7.64 16.73
C GLN A 135 2.19 -7.53 15.44
N PRO A 136 2.24 -6.36 14.81
CA PRO A 136 2.89 -6.21 13.52
C PRO A 136 4.42 -6.30 13.67
N GLU A 137 5.07 -6.95 12.72
CA GLU A 137 6.53 -7.13 12.68
C GLU A 137 7.07 -6.71 11.32
N ILE A 138 8.13 -5.90 11.31
CA ILE A 138 8.79 -5.49 10.08
C ILE A 138 9.70 -6.63 9.63
N LEU A 139 9.49 -7.13 8.42
CA LEU A 139 10.44 -8.05 7.78
C LEU A 139 11.46 -7.28 6.95
N LEU A 140 11.00 -6.23 6.26
CA LEU A 140 11.84 -5.44 5.37
C LEU A 140 11.25 -4.04 5.19
N TYR A 141 12.09 -3.02 5.28
CA TYR A 141 11.79 -1.67 4.84
C TYR A 141 12.98 -1.15 4.04
N LYS A 142 12.78 -0.83 2.76
CA LYS A 142 13.84 -0.41 1.85
C LYS A 142 13.42 0.77 0.98
N SER A 143 14.39 1.59 0.60
CA SER A 143 14.19 2.51 -0.53
C SER A 143 14.08 1.72 -1.84
N ARG A 144 13.34 2.29 -2.79
CA ARG A 144 13.17 1.81 -4.17
C ARG A 144 13.96 2.70 -5.13
N LYS A 145 15.21 2.96 -4.80
CA LYS A 145 16.28 3.60 -5.59
C LYS A 145 17.51 3.71 -4.69
#